data_AF-A0A392Q2T3-F1
#
_entry.id   AF-A0A392Q2T3-F1
#
_cell.length_a   1.000
_cell.length_b   1.000
_cell.length_c   1.000
_cell.angle_alpha   90.00
_cell.angle_beta   90.00
_cell.angle_gamma   90.00
#
_symmetry.space_group_name_H-M   'P 1'
#
loop_
_entity.id
_entity.type
_entity.pdbx_description
1 polymer ?
#
loop_
_entity_poly.entity_id
_entity_poly.type
_entity_poly.pdbx_seq_one_letter_code
_entity_poly.pdbx_strand_id
1 'polypeptide(L)' 'IPEGGEEETVSVAALDKNFGFSKHFGSKYDVGDEVGRGHFGYTCAARLKKGDLKGQQVAVKVIPKAK' A
#
# COMPACT_ATOMS: atom_id res chain seq x y z
N ILE A 1 5.21 -4.94 32.05
CA ILE A 1 4.20 -4.78 30.97
C ILE A 1 4.45 -5.94 30.03
N PRO A 2 3.59 -6.97 29.95
CA PRO A 2 3.92 -8.14 29.16
C PRO A 2 3.74 -7.84 27.67
N GLU A 3 4.79 -8.11 26.90
CA GLU A 3 4.78 -8.26 25.46
C GLU A 3 3.80 -9.38 25.07
N GLY A 4 2.64 -8.99 24.55
CA GLY A 4 1.66 -9.90 23.94
C GLY A 4 1.82 -9.86 22.43
N GLY A 5 2.69 -10.72 21.90
CA GLY A 5 2.73 -11.04 20.48
C GLY A 5 1.49 -11.84 20.10
N GLU A 6 0.39 -11.14 19.84
CA GLU A 6 -0.74 -11.71 19.11
C GLU A 6 -0.38 -11.72 17.62
N GLU A 7 0.30 -12.78 17.18
CA GLU A 7 0.10 -13.28 15.82
C GLU A 7 -1.35 -13.75 15.74
N GLU A 8 -2.26 -12.79 15.64
CA GLU A 8 -3.66 -13.04 15.34
C GLU A 8 -3.66 -13.55 13.89
N THR A 9 -3.60 -14.88 13.77
CA THR A 9 -3.97 -15.63 12.57
C THR A 9 -5.46 -15.42 12.34
N VAL A 10 -5.86 -14.17 12.07
CA VAL A 10 -7.11 -13.85 11.42
C VAL A 10 -7.02 -14.60 10.12
N SER A 11 -7.83 -15.65 9.98
CA SER A 11 -8.08 -16.31 8.71
C SER A 11 -8.36 -15.21 7.71
N VAL A 12 -7.36 -14.85 6.90
CA VAL A 12 -7.43 -13.73 5.96
C VAL A 12 -8.45 -14.16 4.92
N ALA A 13 -9.73 -13.87 5.20
CA ALA A 13 -10.86 -14.12 4.32
C ALA A 13 -10.41 -13.66 2.95
N ALA A 14 -10.43 -14.53 1.94
CA ALA A 14 -9.70 -14.36 0.68
C ALA A 14 -9.85 -12.93 0.12
N LEU A 15 -8.97 -12.03 0.54
CA LEU A 15 -9.09 -10.61 0.24
C LEU A 15 -8.66 -10.48 -1.20
N ASP A 16 -9.46 -9.79 -2.00
CA ASP A 16 -9.03 -9.47 -3.36
C ASP A 16 -7.75 -8.65 -3.27
N LYS A 17 -6.66 -9.32 -3.63
CA LYS A 17 -5.30 -8.81 -3.61
C LYS A 17 -5.11 -7.77 -4.72
N ASN A 18 -6.07 -7.58 -5.62
CA ASN A 18 -6.14 -6.49 -6.57
C ASN A 18 -7.01 -5.35 -6.02
N PHE A 19 -6.46 -4.55 -5.10
CA PHE A 19 -7.13 -3.33 -4.63
C PHE A 19 -7.30 -2.31 -5.78
N GLY A 20 -8.35 -2.42 -6.59
CA GLY A 20 -8.76 -1.43 -7.60
C GLY A 20 -7.74 -1.06 -8.70
N PHE A 21 -6.54 -1.63 -8.67
CA PHE A 21 -5.45 -1.32 -9.59
C PHE A 21 -5.23 -2.48 -10.54
N SER A 22 -5.16 -2.17 -11.83
CA SER A 22 -4.55 -3.07 -12.80
C SER A 22 -3.12 -3.37 -12.39
N LYS A 23 -2.53 -4.47 -12.86
CA LYS A 23 -1.11 -4.86 -12.64
C LYS A 23 -0.06 -3.78 -13.04
N HIS A 24 -0.50 -2.61 -13.48
CA HIS A 24 0.30 -1.49 -13.99
C HIS A 24 0.29 -0.27 -13.08
N PHE A 25 0.39 -0.46 -11.76
CA PHE A 25 0.49 0.66 -10.81
C PHE A 25 1.61 1.66 -11.20
N GLY A 26 2.81 1.15 -11.51
CA GLY A 26 3.95 1.98 -11.94
C GLY A 26 3.75 2.74 -13.26
N SER A 27 2.80 2.35 -14.09
CA SER A 27 2.48 3.06 -15.34
C SER A 27 1.58 4.28 -15.11
N LYS A 28 0.87 4.33 -13.98
CA LYS A 28 -0.04 5.42 -13.60
C LYS A 28 0.54 6.33 -12.52
N TYR A 29 1.44 5.83 -11.68
CA TYR A 29 1.98 6.57 -10.53
C TYR A 29 3.51 6.68 -10.61
N ASP A 30 4.02 7.83 -10.20
CA ASP A 30 5.43 8.04 -9.87
C ASP A 30 5.60 7.90 -8.38
N VAL A 31 6.15 6.79 -7.91
CA VAL A 31 6.38 6.57 -6.48
C VAL A 31 7.68 7.25 -6.11
N GLY A 32 7.61 8.14 -5.12
CA GLY A 32 8.75 8.81 -4.52
C GLY A 32 9.08 8.21 -3.15
N ASP A 33 9.56 9.08 -2.27
CA ASP A 33 10.12 8.67 -0.98
C ASP A 33 9.08 8.08 -0.02
N GLU A 34 9.56 7.21 0.87
CA GLU A 34 8.79 6.74 2.01
C GLU A 34 8.50 7.92 2.96
N VAL A 35 7.23 8.12 3.27
CA VAL A 35 6.75 9.19 4.17
C VAL A 35 6.23 8.65 5.50
N GLY A 36 6.13 7.33 5.66
CA GLY A 36 5.75 6.74 6.94
C GLY A 36 5.78 5.22 6.94
N ARG A 37 6.02 4.63 8.12
CA ARG A 37 6.10 3.17 8.31
C ARG A 37 5.32 2.77 9.55
N GLY A 38 4.63 1.65 9.47
CA GLY A 38 3.86 1.11 10.58
C GLY A 38 3.70 -0.40 10.48
N HIS A 39 2.91 -0.96 11.39
CA HIS A 39 2.72 -2.41 11.53
C HIS A 39 2.30 -3.09 10.22
N PHE A 40 1.38 -2.47 9.48
CA PHE A 40 0.83 -3.00 8.24
C PHE A 40 1.61 -2.58 6.97
N GLY A 41 2.87 -2.18 7.11
CA GLY A 41 3.74 -1.79 5.99
C GLY A 41 4.06 -0.30 5.93
N TYR A 42 4.52 0.16 4.76
CA TYR A 42 5.04 1.51 4.57
C TYR A 42 4.17 2.34 3.62
N THR A 43 4.32 3.65 3.71
CA THR A 43 3.59 4.64 2.92
C THR A 43 4.61 5.45 2.12
N CYS A 44 4.40 5.61 0.82
CA CYS A 44 5.22 6.47 -0.03
C CYS A 44 4.41 7.66 -0.54
N ALA A 45 5.08 8.78 -0.77
CA ALA A 45 4.53 9.83 -1.61
C ALA A 45 4.50 9.32 -3.06
N ALA A 46 3.47 9.70 -3.81
CA ALA A 46 3.44 9.46 -5.25
C ALA A 46 2.76 10.59 -6.00
N ARG A 47 3.02 10.66 -7.31
CA ARG A 47 2.38 11.61 -8.23
C ARG A 47 1.72 10.89 -9.39
N LEU A 48 0.50 11.26 -9.75
CA LEU A 48 -0.19 10.65 -10.88
C LEU A 48 0.44 11.10 -12.20
N LYS A 49 0.80 10.14 -13.06
CA LYS A 49 1.36 10.36 -14.40
C LYS A 49 0.29 10.53 -15.48
N LYS A 50 -0.91 9.96 -15.27
CA LYS A 50 -1.97 9.84 -16.29
C LYS A 50 -3.36 9.96 -15.66
N GLY A 51 -4.36 10.29 -16.48
CA GLY A 51 -5.76 10.47 -16.08
C GLY A 51 -6.07 11.92 -15.69
N ASP A 52 -7.32 12.17 -15.28
CA ASP A 52 -7.83 13.51 -14.98
C ASP A 52 -7.13 14.18 -13.79
N LEU A 53 -6.58 13.36 -12.88
CA LEU A 53 -5.85 13.80 -11.68
C LEU A 53 -4.33 13.84 -11.90
N LYS A 54 -3.85 13.86 -13.16
CA LYS A 54 -2.42 13.91 -13.48
C LYS A 54 -1.75 15.11 -12.78
N GLY A 55 -0.59 14.86 -12.18
CA GLY A 55 0.19 15.86 -11.45
C GLY A 55 -0.19 15.99 -9.97
N GLN A 56 -1.32 15.41 -9.55
CA GLN A 56 -1.74 15.41 -8.15
C GLN A 56 -0.84 14.52 -7.30
N GLN A 57 -0.50 15.01 -6.11
CA GLN A 57 0.20 14.23 -5.08
C GLN A 57 -0.80 13.35 -4.32
N VAL A 58 -0.38 12.11 -4.08
CA VAL A 58 -1.13 11.12 -3.31
C VAL A 58 -0.18 10.36 -2.38
N ALA A 59 -0.76 9.72 -1.36
CA ALA A 59 -0.04 8.79 -0.51
C ALA A 59 -0.38 7.34 -0.93
N VAL A 60 0.62 6.46 -0.98
CA VAL A 60 0.50 5.07 -1.39
C VAL A 60 0.86 4.18 -0.21
N LYS A 61 -0.10 3.45 0.35
CA LYS A 61 0.17 2.47 1.41
C LYS A 61 0.50 1.11 0.80
N VAL A 62 1.74 0.68 0.94
CA VAL A 62 2.23 -0.63 0.52
C VAL A 62 2.05 -1.62 1.67
N ILE A 63 1.13 -2.56 1.49
CA ILE A 63 0.83 -3.62 2.46
C ILE A 63 1.43 -4.93 1.93
N PRO A 64 2.43 -5.52 2.61
CA PRO A 64 3.00 -6.80 2.22
C PRO A 64 1.92 -7.88 2.25
N LYS A 65 1.90 -8.74 1.23
CA LYS A 65 1.07 -9.94 1.25
C LYS A 65 1.86 -11.04 1.94
N ALA A 66 1.23 -11.78 2.85
CA ALA A 66 1.78 -13.04 3.32
C ALA A 66 2.10 -13.93 2.10
N LYS A 67 3.27 -14.57 2.13
CA LYS A 67 3.73 -15.47 1.07
C LYS A 67 2.77 -16.66 0.94
#